data_AF-A0A915YDT4-F1
#
_entry.id   AF-A0A915YDT4-F1
#
_cell.length_a   1.000
_cell.length_b   1.000
_cell.length_c   1.000
_cell.angle_alpha   90.00
_cell.angle_beta   90.00
_cell.angle_gamma   90.00
#
_symmetry.space_group_name_H-M   'P 1'
#
loop_
_entity.id
_entity.type
_entity.pdbx_description
1 polymer ?
#
loop_
_entity_poly.entity_id
_entity_poly.type
_entity_poly.pdbx_seq_one_letter_code
_entity_poly.pdbx_strand_id
1 'polypeptide(L)'
;MKKERQARLIIGVVCLLIAAYLGYDLMNLYHQKQLWGQRVLWFWLFLWGGILALFGGMRTPLPQANQLLLASCASGVLLAGGFMPMPTFFLMFVGFVPLLWVEHIITEAKVKHSKWTVFKFAFNSFLIWNLLSTWWIQNSSFIAGMLGNTLNAIFMCIPFVFYHVTKKNMGQRAANLGFVSYWMTFEIGHMTWDISWPWLTLGNSFAHLPSLVQWYEFTGVFGGSLWILVLNIWLANILFSYLKKEDNFSWGTALIRPLIVVLLPLIISLGIYYNYEVTTAKSVEVLSVQPNYEPHYEKFNIPQEEQLKQFIKLTEEGVTNKTAYVLFPETSFRRLEANKLEASPIIQKLKAFNAKYDHLNIITGLSAYIYYKKGEKHPPHVYTYCGGKQNSCEYFDSHNAAIQLNTESQSIPYYKKSKLVPGAESMPYIGNISFFKSLILDLGGAPGLSLGTQDQRAVFSSKYGKVGPLICYESIYGDYVTDYVKEGAEALFVITNDGWWDNSIGHRQHLYLSSLRAIENRRYVVRSANTGISCFINSRGDVYRASNYDEPIAIRDDIYLNDKTTFYTRYGDLIGRVSILVSIWLLVSMLSNGLRGKEQ
;
A
#
# COMPACT_ATOMS: atom_id res chain seq x y z
N MET A 1 -37.72 8.97 -21.26
CA MET A 1 -38.13 8.02 -20.20
C MET A 1 -38.20 6.55 -20.64
N LYS A 2 -39.18 6.09 -21.47
CA LYS A 2 -39.33 4.63 -21.79
C LYS A 2 -38.16 4.07 -22.62
N LYS A 3 -37.72 4.78 -23.67
CA LYS A 3 -36.57 4.40 -24.51
C LYS A 3 -35.25 4.38 -23.72
N GLU A 4 -35.01 5.37 -22.86
CA GLU A 4 -33.82 5.42 -22.00
C GLU A 4 -33.80 4.28 -20.98
N ARG A 5 -34.95 3.93 -20.41
CA ARG A 5 -35.09 2.80 -19.49
C ARG A 5 -34.81 1.47 -20.20
N GLN A 6 -35.28 1.31 -21.45
CA GLN A 6 -34.96 0.15 -22.28
C GLN A 6 -33.47 0.08 -22.63
N ALA A 7 -32.86 1.20 -23.03
CA ALA A 7 -31.43 1.25 -23.32
C ALA A 7 -30.58 0.86 -22.10
N ARG A 8 -30.91 1.37 -20.91
CA ARG A 8 -30.25 1.00 -19.65
C ARG A 8 -30.42 -0.46 -19.31
N LEU A 9 -31.61 -1.01 -19.51
CA LEU A 9 -31.86 -2.43 -19.30
C LEU A 9 -30.98 -3.29 -20.21
N ILE A 10 -30.91 -2.95 -21.50
CA ILE A 10 -30.08 -3.67 -22.48
C ILE A 10 -28.61 -3.59 -22.08
N ILE A 11 -28.09 -2.39 -21.82
CA ILE A 11 -26.70 -2.19 -21.41
C ILE A 11 -26.41 -2.99 -20.13
N GLY A 12 -27.30 -2.90 -19.14
CA GLY A 12 -27.15 -3.58 -17.87
C GLY A 12 -27.10 -5.11 -18.01
N VAL A 13 -28.01 -5.69 -18.80
CA VAL A 13 -28.03 -7.13 -19.07
C VAL A 13 -26.77 -7.57 -19.82
N VAL A 14 -26.36 -6.84 -20.86
CA VAL A 14 -25.14 -7.15 -21.62
C VAL A 14 -23.90 -7.12 -20.72
N CYS A 15 -23.75 -6.08 -19.90
CA CYS A 15 -22.64 -5.99 -18.95
C CYS A 15 -22.64 -7.17 -17.96
N LEU A 16 -23.80 -7.56 -17.41
CA LEU A 16 -23.87 -8.70 -16.50
C LEU A 16 -23.60 -10.04 -17.17
N LEU A 17 -23.98 -10.23 -18.44
CA LEU A 17 -23.64 -11.44 -19.20
C LEU A 17 -22.13 -11.54 -19.44
N ILE A 18 -21.48 -10.42 -19.77
CA ILE A 18 -20.01 -10.38 -19.91
C ILE A 18 -19.34 -10.68 -18.58
N ALA A 19 -19.82 -10.09 -17.48
CA ALA A 19 -19.29 -10.38 -16.15
C ALA A 19 -19.47 -11.87 -15.77
N ALA A 20 -20.62 -12.47 -16.08
CA ALA A 20 -20.85 -13.90 -15.84
C ALA A 20 -19.89 -14.78 -16.65
N TYR A 21 -19.66 -14.45 -17.92
CA TYR A 21 -18.68 -15.14 -18.76
C TYR A 21 -17.26 -15.01 -18.20
N LEU A 22 -16.83 -13.81 -17.80
CA LEU A 22 -15.52 -13.58 -17.20
C LEU A 22 -15.37 -14.33 -15.86
N GLY A 23 -16.43 -14.39 -15.05
CA GLY A 23 -16.44 -15.19 -13.82
C GLY A 23 -16.25 -16.68 -14.09
N TYR A 24 -16.89 -17.21 -15.13
CA TYR A 24 -16.69 -18.59 -15.57
C TYR A 24 -15.25 -18.83 -16.07
N ASP A 25 -14.70 -17.92 -16.88
CA ASP A 25 -13.33 -17.99 -17.38
C ASP A 25 -12.29 -17.98 -16.24
N LEU A 26 -12.46 -17.10 -15.25
CA LEU A 26 -11.62 -17.05 -14.05
C LEU A 26 -11.62 -18.38 -13.29
N MET A 27 -12.79 -19.02 -13.15
CA MET A 27 -12.92 -20.32 -12.50
C MET A 27 -12.22 -21.43 -13.29
N ASN A 28 -12.32 -21.41 -14.62
CA ASN A 28 -11.59 -22.35 -15.48
C ASN A 28 -10.08 -22.20 -15.35
N LEU A 29 -9.56 -20.96 -15.37
CA LEU A 29 -8.13 -20.68 -15.18
C LEU A 29 -7.63 -21.17 -13.82
N TYR A 30 -8.42 -20.96 -12.76
CA TYR A 30 -8.10 -21.46 -11.43
C TYR A 30 -7.95 -23.00 -11.41
N HIS A 31 -8.87 -23.74 -12.04
CA HIS A 31 -8.77 -25.19 -12.16
C HIS A 31 -7.57 -25.66 -12.99
N GLN A 32 -7.17 -24.86 -13.99
CA GLN A 32 -6.00 -25.13 -14.82
C GLN A 32 -4.68 -24.64 -14.21
N LYS A 33 -4.71 -24.05 -13.00
CA LYS A 33 -3.54 -23.43 -12.34
C LYS A 33 -2.88 -22.37 -13.23
N GLN A 34 -3.69 -21.54 -13.87
CA GLN A 34 -3.26 -20.43 -14.72
C GLN A 34 -3.58 -19.10 -14.07
N LEU A 35 -2.72 -18.11 -14.33
CA LEU A 35 -2.86 -16.75 -13.82
C LEU A 35 -4.08 -16.05 -14.40
N TRP A 36 -4.76 -15.23 -13.60
CA TRP A 36 -5.97 -14.52 -14.03
C TRP A 36 -5.65 -13.28 -14.87
N GLY A 37 -4.56 -12.58 -14.54
CA GLY A 37 -4.15 -11.35 -15.20
C GLY A 37 -5.26 -10.30 -15.20
N GLN A 38 -5.38 -9.55 -16.30
CA GLN A 38 -6.31 -8.40 -16.40
C GLN A 38 -7.80 -8.77 -16.40
N ARG A 39 -8.16 -10.07 -16.47
CA ARG A 39 -9.56 -10.51 -16.53
C ARG A 39 -10.36 -10.09 -15.31
N VAL A 40 -9.71 -10.05 -14.14
CA VAL A 40 -10.35 -9.63 -12.89
C VAL A 40 -10.81 -8.17 -12.96
N LEU A 41 -10.00 -7.28 -13.52
CA LEU A 41 -10.39 -5.89 -13.74
C LEU A 41 -11.65 -5.80 -14.61
N TRP A 42 -11.65 -6.49 -15.75
CA TRP A 42 -12.79 -6.48 -16.66
C TRP A 42 -14.05 -7.03 -16.01
N PHE A 43 -13.93 -8.13 -15.26
CA PHE A 43 -15.05 -8.71 -14.51
C PHE A 43 -15.74 -7.65 -13.65
N TRP A 44 -14.97 -6.89 -12.86
CA TRP A 44 -15.52 -5.86 -11.98
C TRP A 44 -16.08 -4.65 -12.69
N LEU A 45 -15.44 -4.20 -13.78
CA LEU A 45 -15.93 -3.08 -14.57
C LEU A 45 -17.30 -3.41 -15.19
N PHE A 46 -17.45 -4.62 -15.74
CA PHE A 46 -18.73 -5.07 -16.30
C PHE A 46 -19.76 -5.35 -15.21
N LEU A 47 -19.37 -5.94 -14.08
CA LEU A 47 -20.30 -6.19 -12.97
C LEU A 47 -20.84 -4.89 -12.39
N TRP A 48 -19.97 -3.95 -12.03
CA TRP A 48 -20.36 -2.66 -11.47
C TRP A 48 -21.09 -1.79 -12.48
N GLY A 49 -20.63 -1.76 -13.73
CA GLY A 49 -21.33 -1.08 -14.83
C GLY A 49 -22.74 -1.62 -15.06
N GLY A 50 -22.92 -2.95 -14.99
CA GLY A 50 -24.22 -3.60 -15.06
C GLY A 50 -25.14 -3.22 -13.90
N ILE A 51 -24.62 -3.23 -12.66
CA ILE A 51 -25.35 -2.80 -11.47
C ILE A 51 -25.78 -1.33 -11.60
N LEU A 52 -24.88 -0.45 -12.02
CA LEU A 52 -25.21 0.96 -12.25
C LEU A 52 -26.22 1.16 -13.39
N ALA A 53 -26.18 0.37 -14.46
CA ALA A 53 -27.14 0.50 -15.55
C ALA A 53 -28.55 0.07 -15.12
N LEU A 54 -28.66 -1.05 -14.38
CA LEU A 54 -29.96 -1.60 -13.94
C LEU A 54 -30.56 -0.85 -12.75
N PHE A 55 -29.72 -0.47 -11.79
CA PHE A 55 -30.15 0.12 -10.52
C PHE A 55 -29.80 1.61 -10.39
N GLY A 56 -29.03 2.18 -11.33
CA GLY A 56 -28.53 3.57 -11.31
C GLY A 56 -29.53 4.60 -11.81
N GLY A 57 -30.64 4.70 -11.11
CA GLY A 57 -30.79 5.91 -10.33
C GLY A 57 -30.44 5.50 -8.92
N MET A 58 -29.24 5.85 -8.40
CA MET A 58 -29.09 5.95 -6.94
C MET A 58 -30.32 6.74 -6.51
N ARG A 59 -31.32 6.10 -5.88
CA ARG A 59 -32.65 6.69 -5.77
C ARG A 59 -32.52 8.00 -5.02
N THR A 60 -32.51 9.10 -5.76
CA THR A 60 -32.43 10.45 -5.24
C THR A 60 -33.70 11.16 -5.68
N PRO A 61 -34.22 12.07 -4.85
CA PRO A 61 -35.35 12.90 -5.25
C PRO A 61 -34.95 13.98 -6.26
N LEU A 62 -33.68 14.05 -6.70
CA LEU A 62 -33.17 15.12 -7.54
C LEU A 62 -33.43 14.84 -9.03
N PRO A 63 -33.91 15.85 -9.80
CA PRO A 63 -34.14 15.70 -11.25
C PRO A 63 -32.87 15.38 -12.04
N GLN A 64 -31.71 15.83 -11.55
CA GLN A 64 -30.41 15.71 -12.20
C GLN A 64 -29.64 14.42 -11.84
N ALA A 65 -30.34 13.38 -11.36
CA ALA A 65 -29.72 12.16 -10.82
C ALA A 65 -28.65 11.53 -11.75
N ASN A 66 -28.86 11.58 -13.07
CA ASN A 66 -27.90 11.04 -14.05
C ASN A 66 -26.61 11.86 -14.12
N GLN A 67 -26.71 13.19 -14.07
CA GLN A 67 -25.53 14.07 -14.08
C GLN A 67 -24.72 13.88 -12.81
N LEU A 68 -25.39 13.71 -11.67
CA LEU A 68 -24.72 13.43 -10.39
C LEU A 68 -24.02 12.06 -10.40
N LEU A 69 -24.66 11.04 -11.00
CA LEU A 69 -24.05 9.73 -11.17
C LEU A 69 -22.82 9.80 -12.07
N LEU A 70 -22.91 10.51 -13.21
CA LEU A 70 -21.79 10.72 -14.11
C LEU A 70 -20.63 11.47 -13.43
N ALA A 71 -20.93 12.52 -12.66
CA ALA A 71 -19.90 13.25 -11.91
C ALA A 71 -19.25 12.37 -10.83
N SER A 72 -20.03 11.53 -10.15
CA SER A 72 -19.50 10.54 -9.20
C SER A 72 -18.59 9.52 -9.91
N CYS A 73 -18.99 8.96 -11.05
CA CYS A 73 -18.14 8.08 -11.85
C CYS A 73 -16.87 8.80 -12.32
N ALA A 74 -17.01 10.04 -12.81
CA ALA A 74 -15.88 10.86 -13.26
C ALA A 74 -14.86 11.08 -12.14
N SER A 75 -15.31 11.35 -10.91
CA SER A 75 -14.41 11.48 -9.77
C SER A 75 -13.59 10.20 -9.53
N GLY A 76 -14.23 9.03 -9.54
CA GLY A 76 -13.53 7.75 -9.38
C GLY A 76 -12.51 7.47 -10.50
N VAL A 77 -12.87 7.78 -11.76
CA VAL A 77 -11.98 7.62 -12.92
C VAL A 77 -10.81 8.61 -12.88
N LEU A 78 -11.06 9.87 -12.52
CA LEU A 78 -10.01 10.89 -12.42
C LEU A 78 -9.02 10.57 -11.30
N LEU A 79 -9.51 10.12 -10.14
CA LEU A 79 -8.65 9.68 -9.04
C LEU A 79 -7.82 8.47 -9.45
N ALA A 80 -8.41 7.47 -10.12
CA ALA A 80 -7.65 6.32 -10.62
C ALA A 80 -6.63 6.68 -11.70
N GLY A 81 -7.02 7.52 -12.66
CA GLY A 81 -6.14 7.99 -13.73
C GLY A 81 -5.03 8.92 -13.24
N GLY A 82 -5.22 9.57 -12.09
CA GLY A 82 -4.16 10.35 -11.44
C GLY A 82 -3.29 9.54 -10.49
N PHE A 83 -3.72 8.35 -10.08
CA PHE A 83 -2.99 7.53 -9.13
C PHE A 83 -1.82 6.80 -9.81
N MET A 84 -0.76 6.52 -9.05
CA MET A 84 0.44 5.86 -9.59
C MET A 84 0.11 4.49 -10.22
N PRO A 85 0.85 4.07 -11.27
CA PRO A 85 1.99 4.75 -11.91
C PRO A 85 1.59 5.54 -13.17
N MET A 86 0.39 6.13 -13.19
CA MET A 86 -0.09 6.82 -14.39
C MET A 86 0.63 8.15 -14.61
N PRO A 87 1.06 8.46 -15.86
CA PRO A 87 1.75 9.73 -16.17
C PRO A 87 0.84 10.95 -15.98
N THR A 88 -0.48 10.73 -15.90
CA THR A 88 -1.52 11.73 -15.72
C THR A 88 -1.74 12.15 -14.26
N PHE A 89 -0.67 12.20 -13.46
CA PHE A 89 -0.71 12.51 -12.02
C PHE A 89 -1.50 13.78 -11.67
N PHE A 90 -1.48 14.78 -12.56
CA PHE A 90 -2.19 16.04 -12.39
C PHE A 90 -3.71 15.88 -12.27
N LEU A 91 -4.27 14.75 -12.72
CA LEU A 91 -5.69 14.43 -12.51
C LEU A 91 -6.04 14.29 -11.03
N MET A 92 -5.09 13.96 -10.15
CA MET A 92 -5.31 13.96 -8.71
C MET A 92 -5.76 15.33 -8.19
N PHE A 93 -5.26 16.43 -8.77
CA PHE A 93 -5.61 17.79 -8.35
C PHE A 93 -7.06 18.19 -8.67
N VAL A 94 -7.72 17.44 -9.54
CA VAL A 94 -9.12 17.68 -9.94
C VAL A 94 -10.05 16.50 -9.61
N GLY A 95 -9.50 15.39 -9.12
CA GLY A 95 -10.24 14.12 -8.98
C GLY A 95 -11.42 14.18 -8.01
N PHE A 96 -11.37 14.99 -6.96
CA PHE A 96 -12.48 15.19 -6.03
C PHE A 96 -13.47 16.27 -6.48
N VAL A 97 -13.10 17.15 -7.42
CA VAL A 97 -13.94 18.31 -7.83
C VAL A 97 -15.35 17.87 -8.28
N PRO A 98 -15.52 16.84 -9.14
CA PRO A 98 -16.87 16.39 -9.52
C PRO A 98 -17.69 15.86 -8.34
N LEU A 99 -17.05 15.17 -7.38
CA LEU A 99 -17.74 14.62 -6.21
C LEU A 99 -18.10 15.72 -5.19
N LEU A 100 -17.22 16.70 -4.99
CA LEU A 100 -17.50 17.90 -4.21
C LEU A 100 -18.66 18.70 -4.81
N TRP A 101 -18.77 18.74 -6.14
CA TRP A 101 -19.93 19.31 -6.82
C TRP A 101 -21.22 18.53 -6.56
N VAL A 102 -21.18 17.20 -6.60
CA VAL A 102 -22.34 16.36 -6.23
C VAL A 102 -22.81 16.65 -4.80
N GLU A 103 -21.87 16.72 -3.85
CA GLU A 103 -22.17 17.09 -2.46
C GLU A 103 -22.82 18.49 -2.38
N HIS A 104 -22.27 19.47 -3.11
CA HIS A 104 -22.80 20.83 -3.11
C HIS A 104 -24.25 20.89 -3.59
N ILE A 105 -24.58 20.21 -4.69
CA ILE A 105 -25.96 20.14 -5.22
C ILE A 105 -26.90 19.48 -4.21
N ILE A 106 -26.49 18.39 -3.58
CA ILE A 106 -27.31 17.70 -2.57
C ILE A 106 -27.58 18.60 -1.36
N THR A 107 -26.58 19.37 -0.93
CA THR A 107 -26.69 20.29 0.20
C THR A 107 -27.61 21.47 -0.12
N GLU A 108 -27.44 22.12 -1.28
CA GLU A 108 -28.28 23.26 -1.71
C GLU A 108 -29.74 22.82 -1.94
N ALA A 109 -29.97 21.62 -2.48
CA ALA A 109 -31.31 21.09 -2.71
C ALA A 109 -32.02 20.59 -1.44
N LYS A 110 -31.39 20.70 -0.25
CA LYS A 110 -31.95 20.31 1.07
C LYS A 110 -32.57 18.91 1.08
N VAL A 111 -31.93 17.95 0.40
CA VAL A 111 -32.42 16.57 0.26
C VAL A 111 -32.63 15.92 1.63
N LYS A 112 -33.81 15.28 1.82
CA LYS A 112 -34.10 14.46 3.00
C LYS A 112 -33.14 13.27 3.05
N HIS A 113 -32.60 12.96 4.23
CA HIS A 113 -31.55 11.94 4.41
C HIS A 113 -30.30 12.19 3.55
N SER A 114 -29.93 13.45 3.32
CA SER A 114 -28.79 13.89 2.50
C SER A 114 -27.48 13.16 2.79
N LYS A 115 -27.19 12.79 4.05
CA LYS A 115 -26.00 12.00 4.42
C LYS A 115 -25.92 10.67 3.67
N TRP A 116 -27.04 9.95 3.56
CA TRP A 116 -27.12 8.68 2.83
C TRP A 116 -27.06 8.88 1.32
N THR A 117 -27.61 9.99 0.81
CA THR A 117 -27.48 10.33 -0.61
C THR A 117 -26.02 10.61 -0.98
N VAL A 118 -25.31 11.41 -0.17
CA VAL A 118 -23.88 11.67 -0.33
C VAL A 118 -23.07 10.38 -0.24
N PHE A 119 -23.35 9.53 0.76
CA PHE A 119 -22.68 8.23 0.91
C PHE A 119 -22.77 7.38 -0.35
N LYS A 120 -23.94 7.28 -1.00
CA LYS A 120 -24.11 6.47 -2.21
C LYS A 120 -23.22 6.94 -3.37
N PHE A 121 -23.17 8.26 -3.61
CA PHE A 121 -22.30 8.82 -4.66
C PHE A 121 -20.82 8.72 -4.29
N ALA A 122 -20.46 8.98 -3.03
CA ALA A 122 -19.09 8.82 -2.56
C ALA A 122 -18.62 7.37 -2.70
N PHE A 123 -19.46 6.41 -2.29
CA PHE A 123 -19.16 4.98 -2.40
C PHE A 123 -18.95 4.57 -3.85
N ASN A 124 -19.78 5.04 -4.78
CA ASN A 124 -19.57 4.78 -6.21
C ASN A 124 -18.22 5.32 -6.71
N SER A 125 -17.87 6.57 -6.35
CA SER A 125 -16.60 7.17 -6.73
C SER A 125 -15.40 6.39 -6.18
N PHE A 126 -15.43 6.08 -4.87
CA PHE A 126 -14.33 5.40 -4.21
C PHE A 126 -14.22 3.93 -4.58
N LEU A 127 -15.34 3.25 -4.86
CA LEU A 127 -15.32 1.88 -5.37
C LEU A 127 -14.70 1.84 -6.76
N ILE A 128 -15.07 2.76 -7.67
CA ILE A 128 -14.42 2.86 -9.00
C ILE A 128 -12.93 3.13 -8.84
N TRP A 129 -12.53 4.04 -7.95
CA TRP A 129 -11.13 4.34 -7.71
C TRP A 129 -10.35 3.11 -7.20
N ASN A 130 -10.90 2.37 -6.23
CA ASN A 130 -10.31 1.13 -5.72
C ASN A 130 -10.23 0.05 -6.81
N LEU A 131 -11.32 -0.19 -7.54
CA LEU A 131 -11.33 -1.19 -8.62
C LEU A 131 -10.30 -0.87 -9.71
N LEU A 132 -10.16 0.39 -10.12
CA LEU A 132 -9.20 0.75 -11.15
C LEU A 132 -7.75 0.75 -10.67
N SER A 133 -7.50 1.07 -9.40
CA SER A 133 -6.13 1.25 -8.87
C SER A 133 -5.56 0.00 -8.22
N THR A 134 -6.41 -0.86 -7.66
CA THR A 134 -6.03 -2.01 -6.82
C THR A 134 -6.83 -3.28 -7.12
N TRP A 135 -7.38 -3.44 -8.33
CA TRP A 135 -8.01 -4.71 -8.74
C TRP A 135 -7.07 -5.91 -8.61
N TRP A 136 -5.77 -5.71 -8.83
CA TRP A 136 -4.75 -6.75 -8.91
C TRP A 136 -4.55 -7.51 -7.59
N ILE A 137 -4.98 -6.97 -6.45
CA ILE A 137 -4.97 -7.69 -5.16
C ILE A 137 -5.74 -9.00 -5.28
N GLN A 138 -6.79 -9.00 -6.10
CA GLN A 138 -7.63 -10.17 -6.25
C GLN A 138 -6.92 -11.32 -6.95
N ASN A 139 -5.83 -11.08 -7.70
CA ASN A 139 -5.04 -12.15 -8.28
C ASN A 139 -4.43 -13.05 -7.19
N SER A 140 -4.12 -12.50 -5.99
CA SER A 140 -3.64 -13.32 -4.88
C SER A 140 -4.77 -14.06 -4.15
N SER A 141 -5.92 -13.42 -3.98
CA SER A 141 -7.13 -14.02 -3.41
C SER A 141 -8.37 -13.22 -3.82
N PHE A 142 -9.24 -13.84 -4.61
CA PHE A 142 -10.40 -13.17 -5.22
C PHE A 142 -11.30 -12.48 -4.20
N ILE A 143 -11.78 -13.24 -3.22
CA ILE A 143 -12.77 -12.74 -2.26
C ILE A 143 -12.09 -11.78 -1.27
N ALA A 144 -10.86 -12.06 -0.81
CA ALA A 144 -10.15 -11.15 0.09
C ALA A 144 -9.87 -9.80 -0.58
N GLY A 145 -9.43 -9.79 -1.85
CA GLY A 145 -9.23 -8.55 -2.60
C GLY A 145 -10.53 -7.80 -2.91
N MET A 146 -11.63 -8.52 -3.17
CA MET A 146 -12.97 -7.92 -3.33
C MET A 146 -13.41 -7.22 -2.03
N LEU A 147 -13.28 -7.90 -0.90
CA LEU A 147 -13.60 -7.35 0.41
C LEU A 147 -12.71 -6.16 0.74
N GLY A 148 -11.40 -6.26 0.49
CA GLY A 148 -10.44 -5.17 0.70
C GLY A 148 -10.83 -3.90 -0.07
N ASN A 149 -11.05 -4.01 -1.39
CA ASN A 149 -11.45 -2.88 -2.22
C ASN A 149 -12.81 -2.27 -1.80
N THR A 150 -13.78 -3.12 -1.44
CA THR A 150 -15.13 -2.69 -1.06
C THR A 150 -15.13 -2.01 0.32
N LEU A 151 -14.46 -2.61 1.31
CA LEU A 151 -14.34 -2.07 2.67
C LEU A 151 -13.55 -0.76 2.66
N ASN A 152 -12.45 -0.69 1.93
CA ASN A 152 -11.68 0.54 1.80
C ASN A 152 -12.52 1.67 1.18
N ALA A 153 -13.30 1.38 0.13
CA ALA A 153 -14.24 2.34 -0.45
C ALA A 153 -15.31 2.82 0.56
N ILE A 154 -15.81 1.94 1.42
CA ILE A 154 -16.73 2.30 2.52
C ILE A 154 -16.03 3.22 3.52
N PHE A 155 -14.80 2.91 3.92
CA PHE A 155 -14.06 3.73 4.89
C PHE A 155 -13.71 5.11 4.32
N MET A 156 -13.36 5.21 3.04
CA MET A 156 -13.16 6.50 2.35
C MET A 156 -14.43 7.37 2.33
N CYS A 157 -15.62 6.78 2.43
CA CYS A 157 -16.86 7.54 2.55
C CYS A 157 -16.99 8.26 3.89
N ILE A 158 -16.36 7.78 4.96
CA ILE A 158 -16.46 8.35 6.31
C ILE A 158 -16.00 9.81 6.35
N PRO A 159 -14.76 10.16 5.95
CA PRO A 159 -14.32 11.56 5.95
C PRO A 159 -15.17 12.43 5.02
N PHE A 160 -15.66 11.90 3.90
CA PHE A 160 -16.50 12.65 2.96
C PHE A 160 -17.91 12.93 3.50
N VAL A 161 -18.50 11.97 4.23
CA VAL A 161 -19.77 12.19 4.94
C VAL A 161 -19.57 13.18 6.08
N PHE A 162 -18.47 13.11 6.84
CA PHE A 162 -18.16 14.11 7.87
C PHE A 162 -17.96 15.50 7.29
N TYR A 163 -17.34 15.64 6.12
CA TYR A 163 -17.30 16.90 5.37
C TYR A 163 -18.72 17.45 5.12
N HIS A 164 -19.62 16.63 4.58
CA HIS A 164 -21.01 17.03 4.33
C HIS A 164 -21.76 17.45 5.61
N VAL A 165 -21.62 16.68 6.69
CA VAL A 165 -22.28 16.99 7.97
C VAL A 165 -21.71 18.28 8.56
N THR A 166 -20.40 18.49 8.50
CA THR A 166 -19.74 19.72 8.96
C THR A 166 -20.23 20.92 8.16
N LYS A 167 -20.37 20.79 6.83
CA LYS A 167 -20.90 21.85 5.97
C LYS A 167 -22.30 22.29 6.36
N LYS A 168 -23.19 21.35 6.67
CA LYS A 168 -24.55 21.66 7.09
C LYS A 168 -24.64 22.34 8.46
N ASN A 169 -23.74 22.00 9.38
CA ASN A 169 -23.79 22.51 10.76
C ASN A 169 -22.95 23.78 10.98
N MET A 170 -21.86 23.94 10.25
CA MET A 170 -20.83 24.95 10.53
C MET A 170 -20.42 25.77 9.28
N GLY A 171 -21.01 25.46 8.11
CA GLY A 171 -20.75 26.18 6.86
C GLY A 171 -19.53 25.68 6.07
N GLN A 172 -19.33 26.26 4.88
CA GLN A 172 -18.34 25.79 3.89
C GLN A 172 -16.89 25.90 4.38
N ARG A 173 -16.53 26.95 5.13
CA ARG A 173 -15.15 27.16 5.60
C ARG A 173 -14.71 26.07 6.57
N ALA A 174 -15.55 25.78 7.57
CA ALA A 174 -15.31 24.69 8.52
C ALA A 174 -15.31 23.33 7.82
N ALA A 175 -16.19 23.13 6.84
CA ALA A 175 -16.21 21.92 6.04
C ALA A 175 -14.90 21.72 5.26
N ASN A 176 -14.39 22.76 4.59
CA ASN A 176 -13.13 22.67 3.84
C ASN A 176 -11.96 22.26 4.75
N LEU A 177 -11.83 22.88 5.92
CA LEU A 177 -10.83 22.49 6.90
C LEU A 177 -11.05 21.04 7.39
N GLY A 178 -12.30 20.68 7.65
CA GLY A 178 -12.69 19.33 8.04
C GLY A 178 -12.39 18.29 6.97
N PHE A 179 -12.62 18.56 5.69
CA PHE A 179 -12.32 17.60 4.63
C PHE A 179 -10.83 17.25 4.61
N VAL A 180 -9.97 18.26 4.71
CA VAL A 180 -8.52 18.09 4.80
C VAL A 180 -8.14 17.26 6.04
N SER A 181 -8.63 17.66 7.21
CA SER A 181 -8.24 17.02 8.46
C SER A 181 -8.81 15.60 8.61
N TYR A 182 -10.08 15.38 8.29
CA TYR A 182 -10.74 14.08 8.37
C TYR A 182 -10.11 13.10 7.38
N TRP A 183 -9.79 13.53 6.16
CA TRP A 183 -9.16 12.66 5.18
C TRP A 183 -7.76 12.25 5.63
N MET A 184 -6.93 13.18 6.09
CA MET A 184 -5.59 12.82 6.61
C MET A 184 -5.67 11.97 7.88
N THR A 185 -6.61 12.24 8.79
CA THR A 185 -6.86 11.36 9.95
C THR A 185 -7.23 9.94 9.51
N PHE A 186 -8.05 9.82 8.46
CA PHE A 186 -8.39 8.53 7.86
C PHE A 186 -7.15 7.81 7.30
N GLU A 187 -6.29 8.50 6.54
CA GLU A 187 -5.08 7.89 5.98
C GLU A 187 -4.10 7.43 7.07
N ILE A 188 -3.90 8.20 8.15
CA ILE A 188 -3.08 7.79 9.30
C ILE A 188 -3.69 6.59 10.00
N GLY A 189 -5.02 6.59 10.20
CA GLY A 189 -5.72 5.44 10.79
C GLY A 189 -5.47 4.16 9.99
N HIS A 190 -5.42 4.26 8.65
CA HIS A 190 -5.06 3.16 7.75
C HIS A 190 -3.61 2.67 7.87
N MET A 191 -2.72 3.40 8.54
CA MET A 191 -1.35 2.95 8.83
C MET A 191 -1.22 2.21 10.18
N THR A 192 -2.19 2.36 11.08
CA THR A 192 -2.06 1.95 12.48
C THR A 192 -2.93 0.78 12.92
N TRP A 193 -4.10 0.56 12.30
CA TRP A 193 -5.06 -0.46 12.71
C TRP A 193 -4.81 -1.84 12.07
N ASP A 194 -5.50 -2.89 12.54
CA ASP A 194 -5.23 -4.28 12.11
C ASP A 194 -5.70 -4.61 10.67
N ILE A 195 -6.60 -3.82 10.10
CA ILE A 195 -7.04 -3.91 8.70
C ILE A 195 -6.34 -2.84 7.83
N SER A 196 -5.10 -2.52 8.17
CA SER A 196 -4.31 -1.46 7.51
C SER A 196 -4.21 -1.67 6.01
N TRP A 197 -4.58 -0.62 5.26
CA TRP A 197 -4.47 -0.56 3.82
C TRP A 197 -4.00 0.83 3.38
N PRO A 198 -2.74 1.21 3.65
CA PRO A 198 -2.22 2.54 3.37
C PRO A 198 -1.86 2.75 1.89
N TRP A 199 -2.18 1.79 1.02
CA TRP A 199 -1.78 1.80 -0.40
C TRP A 199 -2.28 3.03 -1.14
N LEU A 200 -3.58 3.35 -0.98
CA LEU A 200 -4.26 4.48 -1.64
C LEU A 200 -4.16 5.81 -0.87
N THR A 201 -3.11 5.99 -0.06
CA THR A 201 -2.76 7.31 0.49
C THR A 201 -2.51 8.27 -0.67
N LEU A 202 -3.15 9.45 -0.68
CA LEU A 202 -3.11 10.38 -1.80
C LEU A 202 -1.68 10.81 -2.16
N GLY A 203 -0.83 11.04 -1.15
CA GLY A 203 0.57 11.37 -1.34
C GLY A 203 1.40 10.32 -2.08
N ASN A 204 0.93 9.06 -2.15
CA ASN A 204 1.59 8.00 -2.89
C ASN A 204 1.45 8.18 -4.42
N SER A 205 0.53 9.00 -4.92
CA SER A 205 0.32 9.18 -6.36
C SER A 205 1.58 9.62 -7.11
N PHE A 206 2.52 10.27 -6.42
CA PHE A 206 3.76 10.79 -6.99
C PHE A 206 4.96 9.84 -6.88
N ALA A 207 4.76 8.60 -6.40
CA ALA A 207 5.84 7.65 -6.12
C ALA A 207 6.74 7.35 -7.32
N HIS A 208 6.18 7.36 -8.53
CA HIS A 208 6.88 7.13 -9.80
C HIS A 208 7.55 8.39 -10.39
N LEU A 209 7.41 9.53 -9.72
CA LEU A 209 7.90 10.85 -10.14
C LEU A 209 8.77 11.48 -9.05
N PRO A 210 9.91 10.84 -8.68
CA PRO A 210 10.74 11.27 -7.56
C PRO A 210 11.17 12.74 -7.66
N SER A 211 11.45 13.25 -8.86
CA SER A 211 11.86 14.63 -9.10
C SER A 211 10.84 15.68 -8.66
N LEU A 212 9.56 15.33 -8.51
CA LEU A 212 8.48 16.26 -8.17
C LEU A 212 8.16 16.33 -6.66
N VAL A 213 8.72 15.43 -5.86
CA VAL A 213 8.39 15.29 -4.43
C VAL A 213 9.61 15.17 -3.50
N GLN A 214 10.76 15.73 -3.88
CA GLN A 214 11.96 15.72 -3.03
C GLN A 214 11.74 16.34 -1.64
N TRP A 215 10.84 17.30 -1.53
CA TRP A 215 10.45 17.93 -0.27
C TRP A 215 9.71 16.97 0.70
N TYR A 216 9.39 15.74 0.29
CA TYR A 216 8.90 14.70 1.19
C TYR A 216 9.91 14.35 2.29
N GLU A 217 11.19 14.69 2.12
CA GLU A 217 12.18 14.61 3.21
C GLU A 217 11.84 15.52 4.42
N PHE A 218 10.89 16.45 4.27
CA PHE A 218 10.38 17.30 5.36
C PHE A 218 9.00 16.88 5.85
N THR A 219 8.13 16.42 4.96
CA THR A 219 6.70 16.25 5.28
C THR A 219 6.24 14.81 5.28
N GLY A 220 7.03 13.89 4.72
CA GLY A 220 6.57 12.57 4.30
C GLY A 220 5.47 12.65 3.23
N VAL A 221 4.89 11.49 2.93
CA VAL A 221 3.77 11.35 1.98
C VAL A 221 2.55 12.21 2.32
N PHE A 222 2.27 12.50 3.59
CA PHE A 222 1.10 13.30 3.96
C PHE A 222 1.17 14.74 3.47
N GLY A 223 2.36 15.27 3.21
CA GLY A 223 2.49 16.56 2.53
C GLY A 223 1.89 16.53 1.13
N GLY A 224 2.05 15.44 0.38
CA GLY A 224 1.39 15.23 -0.90
C GLY A 224 -0.12 15.07 -0.81
N SER A 225 -0.60 14.36 0.23
CA SER A 225 -2.05 14.27 0.49
C SER A 225 -2.66 15.64 0.75
N LEU A 226 -2.02 16.45 1.61
CA LEU A 226 -2.42 17.83 1.88
C LEU A 226 -2.46 18.66 0.59
N TRP A 227 -1.42 18.53 -0.25
CA TRP A 227 -1.30 19.24 -1.52
C TRP A 227 -2.48 18.94 -2.47
N ILE A 228 -2.81 17.66 -2.63
CA ILE A 228 -3.94 17.21 -3.45
C ILE A 228 -5.28 17.74 -2.91
N LEU A 229 -5.52 17.62 -1.60
CA LEU A 229 -6.79 18.01 -0.98
C LEU A 229 -7.04 19.51 -1.07
N VAL A 230 -6.03 20.34 -0.79
CA VAL A 230 -6.13 21.81 -0.86
C VAL A 230 -6.47 22.26 -2.27
N LEU A 231 -5.82 21.70 -3.30
CA LEU A 231 -6.09 22.06 -4.68
C LEU A 231 -7.50 21.68 -5.12
N ASN A 232 -7.97 20.48 -4.77
CA ASN A 232 -9.34 20.07 -5.08
C ASN A 232 -10.38 20.98 -4.43
N ILE A 233 -10.17 21.36 -3.16
CA ILE A 233 -11.05 22.29 -2.45
C ILE A 233 -11.07 23.65 -3.12
N TRP A 234 -9.91 24.19 -3.48
CA TRP A 234 -9.82 25.50 -4.12
C TRP A 234 -10.51 25.50 -5.48
N LEU A 235 -10.24 24.51 -6.33
CA LEU A 235 -10.90 24.38 -7.63
C LEU A 235 -12.41 24.16 -7.51
N ALA A 236 -12.86 23.38 -6.52
CA ALA A 236 -14.28 23.21 -6.23
C ALA A 236 -14.94 24.52 -5.77
N ASN A 237 -14.30 25.30 -4.90
CA ASN A 237 -14.83 26.59 -4.46
C ASN A 237 -14.92 27.59 -5.62
N ILE A 238 -13.92 27.61 -6.53
CA ILE A 238 -13.95 28.43 -7.75
C ILE A 238 -15.17 28.03 -8.61
N LEU A 239 -15.40 26.73 -8.79
CA LEU A 239 -16.58 26.22 -9.49
C LEU A 239 -17.87 26.67 -8.81
N PHE A 240 -17.96 26.61 -7.48
CA PHE A 240 -19.16 27.03 -6.74
C PHE A 240 -19.43 28.53 -6.87
N SER A 241 -18.41 29.38 -6.77
CA SER A 241 -18.52 30.84 -7.00
C SER A 241 -18.99 31.15 -8.42
N TYR A 242 -18.45 30.46 -9.42
CA TYR A 242 -18.89 30.59 -10.81
C TYR A 242 -20.37 30.21 -10.98
N LEU A 243 -20.79 29.06 -10.41
CA LEU A 243 -22.18 28.60 -10.50
C LEU A 243 -23.16 29.53 -9.77
N LYS A 244 -22.73 30.22 -8.71
CA LYS A 244 -23.52 31.21 -7.98
C LYS A 244 -23.59 32.58 -8.66
N LYS A 245 -22.85 32.79 -9.75
CA LYS A 245 -22.74 34.06 -10.48
C LYS A 245 -22.39 35.25 -9.56
N GLU A 246 -21.37 35.09 -8.72
CA GLU A 246 -20.92 36.17 -7.85
C GLU A 246 -20.40 37.37 -8.67
N ASP A 247 -20.86 38.58 -8.33
CA ASP A 247 -20.68 39.81 -9.14
C ASP A 247 -19.21 40.19 -9.42
N ASN A 248 -18.26 39.71 -8.61
CA ASN A 248 -16.82 40.01 -8.72
C ASN A 248 -15.96 38.81 -9.17
N PHE A 249 -16.57 37.73 -9.68
CA PHE A 249 -15.82 36.54 -10.08
C PHE A 249 -15.02 36.76 -11.37
N SER A 250 -13.69 36.66 -11.28
CA SER A 250 -12.78 36.69 -12.43
C SER A 250 -11.87 35.46 -12.46
N TRP A 251 -11.96 34.69 -13.55
CA TRP A 251 -11.15 33.49 -13.78
C TRP A 251 -9.64 33.77 -13.68
N GLY A 252 -9.19 34.93 -14.17
CA GLY A 252 -7.78 35.32 -14.11
C GLY A 252 -7.27 35.38 -12.67
N THR A 253 -8.02 36.05 -11.78
CA THR A 253 -7.63 36.17 -10.37
C THR A 253 -7.87 34.89 -9.55
N ALA A 254 -8.91 34.13 -9.90
CA ALA A 254 -9.28 32.91 -9.19
C ALA A 254 -8.22 31.81 -9.33
N LEU A 255 -7.54 31.73 -10.48
CA LEU A 255 -6.57 30.67 -10.77
C LEU A 255 -5.13 30.96 -10.29
N ILE A 256 -4.80 32.20 -9.91
CA ILE A 256 -3.45 32.57 -9.44
C ILE A 256 -3.06 31.73 -8.22
N ARG A 257 -3.94 31.63 -7.22
CA ARG A 257 -3.62 30.90 -5.99
C ARG A 257 -3.42 29.40 -6.26
N PRO A 258 -4.35 28.67 -6.91
CA PRO A 258 -4.12 27.27 -7.29
C PRO A 258 -2.82 27.06 -8.05
N LEU A 259 -2.51 27.96 -8.99
CA LEU A 259 -1.28 27.88 -9.77
C LEU A 259 -0.03 27.98 -8.88
N ILE A 260 0.01 28.91 -7.92
CA ILE A 260 1.11 29.02 -6.95
C ILE A 260 1.23 27.74 -6.12
N VAL A 261 0.11 27.20 -5.63
CA VAL A 261 0.12 25.98 -4.82
C VAL A 261 0.57 24.77 -5.62
N VAL A 262 0.33 24.71 -6.94
CA VAL A 262 0.90 23.67 -7.81
C VAL A 262 2.38 23.92 -8.07
N LEU A 263 2.75 25.12 -8.54
CA LEU A 263 4.09 25.38 -9.06
C LEU A 263 5.15 25.49 -7.95
N LEU A 264 4.82 26.05 -6.79
CA LEU A 264 5.82 26.30 -5.75
C LEU A 264 6.45 25.01 -5.21
N PRO A 265 5.70 23.97 -4.77
CA PRO A 265 6.30 22.70 -4.35
C PRO A 265 7.07 22.00 -5.46
N LEU A 266 6.61 22.11 -6.71
CA LEU A 266 7.31 21.54 -7.87
C LEU A 266 8.67 22.20 -8.10
N ILE A 267 8.71 23.53 -8.08
CA ILE A 267 9.96 24.31 -8.25
C ILE A 267 10.93 24.00 -7.10
N ILE A 268 10.44 23.97 -5.86
CA ILE A 268 11.24 23.59 -4.69
C ILE A 268 11.78 22.17 -4.87
N SER A 269 10.94 21.22 -5.28
CA SER A 269 11.35 19.83 -5.50
C SER A 269 12.45 19.72 -6.54
N LEU A 270 12.27 20.35 -7.70
CA LEU A 270 13.26 20.32 -8.78
C LEU A 270 14.56 21.00 -8.35
N GLY A 271 14.46 22.11 -7.62
CA GLY A 271 15.60 22.78 -7.00
C GLY A 271 16.38 21.84 -6.07
N ILE A 272 15.70 21.08 -5.22
CA ILE A 272 16.35 20.07 -4.37
C ILE A 272 16.93 18.95 -5.24
N TYR A 273 16.17 18.41 -6.20
CA TYR A 273 16.56 17.27 -7.02
C TYR A 273 17.87 17.49 -7.79
N TYR A 274 18.00 18.65 -8.44
CA TYR A 274 19.17 18.97 -9.25
C TYR A 274 20.39 19.43 -8.44
N ASN A 275 20.20 19.92 -7.21
CA ASN A 275 21.29 20.35 -6.32
C ASN A 275 21.64 19.32 -5.24
N TYR A 276 20.92 18.20 -5.17
CA TYR A 276 21.19 17.17 -4.18
C TYR A 276 22.42 16.35 -4.57
N GLU A 277 23.42 16.38 -3.69
CA GLU A 277 24.62 15.55 -3.78
C GLU A 277 24.62 14.51 -2.66
N VAL A 278 25.09 13.30 -2.97
CA VAL A 278 25.23 12.23 -1.98
C VAL A 278 26.29 12.65 -0.97
N THR A 279 25.87 12.82 0.28
CA THR A 279 26.70 13.41 1.33
C THR A 279 27.77 12.49 1.91
N THR A 280 27.83 11.23 1.51
CA THR A 280 28.72 10.21 2.08
C THR A 280 29.58 9.53 1.02
N ALA A 281 30.83 9.23 1.40
CA ALA A 281 31.84 8.68 0.49
C ALA A 281 31.94 7.14 0.50
N LYS A 282 31.20 6.43 1.38
CA LYS A 282 31.31 4.97 1.51
C LYS A 282 30.39 4.29 0.51
N SER A 283 30.96 3.90 -0.63
CA SER A 283 30.31 3.04 -1.63
C SER A 283 30.49 1.57 -1.25
N VAL A 284 29.44 0.77 -1.43
CA VAL A 284 29.47 -0.69 -1.28
C VAL A 284 28.78 -1.34 -2.47
N GLU A 285 29.41 -2.37 -3.05
CA GLU A 285 28.82 -3.13 -4.15
C GLU A 285 27.83 -4.16 -3.59
N VAL A 286 26.62 -4.19 -4.13
CA VAL A 286 25.56 -5.11 -3.70
C VAL A 286 25.03 -5.89 -4.88
N LEU A 287 24.77 -7.18 -4.67
CA LEU A 287 24.14 -8.09 -5.62
C LEU A 287 22.70 -8.40 -5.16
N SER A 288 21.71 -8.20 -6.03
CA SER A 288 20.34 -8.65 -5.80
C SER A 288 20.02 -9.82 -6.71
N VAL A 289 19.44 -10.88 -6.13
CA VAL A 289 19.16 -12.14 -6.83
C VAL A 289 17.65 -12.37 -6.95
N GLN A 290 17.20 -12.57 -8.18
CA GLN A 290 15.84 -12.89 -8.55
C GLN A 290 15.79 -14.34 -9.08
N PRO A 291 15.33 -15.32 -8.30
CA PRO A 291 15.31 -16.73 -8.69
C PRO A 291 14.17 -17.07 -9.66
N ASN A 292 13.11 -16.25 -9.68
CA ASN A 292 11.90 -16.38 -10.48
C ASN A 292 11.08 -17.67 -10.27
N TYR A 293 10.47 -17.82 -9.10
CA TYR A 293 9.52 -18.91 -8.83
C TYR A 293 8.09 -18.40 -8.70
N GLU A 294 7.18 -18.90 -9.53
CA GLU A 294 5.75 -18.56 -9.48
C GLU A 294 5.15 -18.96 -8.11
N PRO A 295 4.56 -18.03 -7.33
CA PRO A 295 4.21 -18.30 -5.94
C PRO A 295 2.89 -19.04 -5.71
N HIS A 296 1.94 -19.05 -6.66
CA HIS A 296 0.63 -19.66 -6.45
C HIS A 296 0.68 -21.19 -6.52
N TYR A 297 1.45 -21.76 -7.45
CA TYR A 297 1.39 -23.16 -7.81
C TYR A 297 2.75 -23.86 -7.85
N GLU A 298 3.85 -23.12 -7.97
CA GLU A 298 5.18 -23.70 -8.21
C GLU A 298 6.11 -23.61 -6.98
N LYS A 299 6.40 -22.38 -6.50
CA LYS A 299 7.43 -22.06 -5.50
C LYS A 299 7.38 -22.98 -4.28
N PHE A 300 6.19 -23.25 -3.76
CA PHE A 300 6.02 -24.04 -2.53
C PHE A 300 5.97 -25.56 -2.77
N ASN A 301 6.03 -26.02 -4.03
CA ASN A 301 6.13 -27.43 -4.40
C ASN A 301 7.56 -27.84 -4.76
N ILE A 302 8.43 -26.88 -5.12
CA ILE A 302 9.83 -27.15 -5.40
C ILE A 302 10.60 -27.50 -4.11
N PRO A 303 11.49 -28.52 -4.12
CA PRO A 303 12.39 -28.80 -3.01
C PRO A 303 13.35 -27.64 -2.70
N GLN A 304 13.57 -27.34 -1.42
CA GLN A 304 14.44 -26.22 -1.00
C GLN A 304 15.88 -26.34 -1.51
N GLU A 305 16.37 -27.56 -1.71
CA GLU A 305 17.71 -27.83 -2.26
C GLU A 305 17.86 -27.37 -3.71
N GLU A 306 16.83 -27.56 -4.53
CA GLU A 306 16.83 -27.06 -5.92
C GLU A 306 16.77 -25.53 -5.95
N GLN A 307 15.99 -24.92 -5.04
CA GLN A 307 15.97 -23.47 -4.88
C GLN A 307 17.35 -22.93 -4.47
N LEU A 308 18.01 -23.58 -3.51
CA LEU A 308 19.37 -23.20 -3.09
C LEU A 308 20.37 -23.29 -4.24
N LYS A 309 20.31 -24.34 -5.08
CA LYS A 309 21.18 -24.44 -6.27
C LYS A 309 20.97 -23.27 -7.22
N GLN A 310 19.72 -22.87 -7.46
CA GLN A 310 19.41 -21.72 -8.31
C GLN A 310 19.95 -20.41 -7.70
N PHE A 311 19.76 -20.20 -6.40
CA PHE A 311 20.31 -19.03 -5.70
C PHE A 311 21.84 -18.98 -5.78
N ILE A 312 22.52 -20.11 -5.54
CA ILE A 312 23.98 -20.21 -5.64
C ILE A 312 24.44 -19.93 -7.07
N LYS A 313 23.82 -20.55 -8.06
CA LYS A 313 24.15 -20.34 -9.48
C LYS A 313 24.08 -18.85 -9.86
N LEU A 314 22.94 -18.20 -9.58
CA LEU A 314 22.75 -16.78 -9.89
C LEU A 314 23.72 -15.89 -9.09
N THR A 315 24.06 -16.28 -7.86
CA THR A 315 25.07 -15.56 -7.07
C THR A 315 26.45 -15.69 -7.70
N GLU A 316 26.87 -16.89 -8.10
CA GLU A 316 28.17 -17.13 -8.73
C GLU A 316 28.31 -16.42 -10.09
N GLU A 317 27.21 -16.25 -10.83
CA GLU A 317 27.18 -15.47 -12.08
C GLU A 317 27.38 -13.96 -11.85
N GLY A 318 27.02 -13.45 -10.68
CA GLY A 318 26.96 -12.02 -10.39
C GLY A 318 28.00 -11.51 -9.38
N VAL A 319 28.52 -12.35 -8.49
CA VAL A 319 29.40 -11.92 -7.38
C VAL A 319 30.79 -11.53 -7.87
N THR A 320 31.40 -10.56 -7.19
CA THR A 320 32.81 -10.17 -7.40
C THR A 320 33.54 -10.08 -6.06
N ASN A 321 34.88 -9.96 -6.09
CA ASN A 321 35.69 -9.75 -4.90
C ASN A 321 35.37 -8.43 -4.13
N LYS A 322 34.59 -7.53 -4.73
CA LYS A 322 34.14 -6.28 -4.09
C LYS A 322 32.73 -6.36 -3.52
N THR A 323 31.98 -7.42 -3.85
CA THR A 323 30.57 -7.53 -3.46
C THR A 323 30.46 -7.68 -1.95
N ALA A 324 29.92 -6.65 -1.28
CA ALA A 324 29.79 -6.61 0.17
C ALA A 324 28.54 -7.37 0.64
N TYR A 325 27.46 -7.30 -0.13
CA TYR A 325 26.17 -7.91 0.21
C TYR A 325 25.57 -8.67 -0.97
N VAL A 326 24.91 -9.79 -0.67
CA VAL A 326 24.00 -10.48 -1.58
C VAL A 326 22.62 -10.50 -0.95
N LEU A 327 21.60 -10.11 -1.71
CA LEU A 327 20.22 -10.07 -1.25
C LEU A 327 19.40 -11.17 -1.94
N PHE A 328 18.81 -12.05 -1.16
CA PHE A 328 17.81 -13.03 -1.59
C PHE A 328 16.41 -12.57 -1.16
N PRO A 329 15.35 -12.90 -1.91
CA PRO A 329 14.01 -12.40 -1.71
C PRO A 329 13.29 -13.00 -0.49
N GLU A 330 12.06 -12.52 -0.27
CA GLU A 330 11.18 -12.97 0.80
C GLU A 330 10.85 -14.47 0.70
N THR A 331 10.92 -15.16 1.83
CA THR A 331 10.61 -16.60 1.94
C THR A 331 11.37 -17.41 0.88
N SER A 332 12.68 -17.19 0.79
CA SER A 332 13.59 -17.99 -0.07
C SER A 332 13.77 -19.40 0.49
N PHE A 333 13.72 -19.54 1.82
CA PHE A 333 13.74 -20.83 2.52
C PHE A 333 12.54 -20.92 3.48
N ARG A 334 12.11 -22.14 3.81
CA ARG A 334 10.85 -22.38 4.53
C ARG A 334 10.97 -23.42 5.63
N ARG A 335 10.09 -23.30 6.62
CA ARG A 335 9.94 -24.23 7.76
C ARG A 335 11.26 -24.42 8.51
N LEU A 336 11.91 -23.31 8.85
CA LEU A 336 13.12 -23.31 9.66
C LEU A 336 12.79 -23.09 11.13
N GLU A 337 13.37 -23.88 12.03
CA GLU A 337 13.25 -23.64 13.47
C GLU A 337 14.15 -22.46 13.86
N ALA A 338 13.55 -21.33 14.28
CA ALA A 338 14.29 -20.08 14.52
C ALA A 338 15.39 -20.24 15.58
N ASN A 339 15.15 -21.05 16.61
CA ASN A 339 16.10 -21.32 17.69
C ASN A 339 17.21 -22.31 17.29
N LYS A 340 17.12 -22.94 16.10
CA LYS A 340 18.08 -23.94 15.62
C LYS A 340 18.50 -23.70 14.17
N LEU A 341 18.56 -22.43 13.76
CA LEU A 341 18.94 -22.06 12.38
C LEU A 341 20.28 -22.66 11.96
N GLU A 342 21.26 -22.71 12.86
CA GLU A 342 22.59 -23.28 12.60
C GLU A 342 22.59 -24.79 12.37
N ALA A 343 21.62 -25.50 12.93
CA ALA A 343 21.45 -26.93 12.74
C ALA A 343 20.71 -27.26 11.43
N SER A 344 20.12 -26.25 10.76
CA SER A 344 19.37 -26.47 9.53
C SER A 344 20.30 -26.88 8.38
N PRO A 345 20.04 -28.01 7.68
CA PRO A 345 20.85 -28.45 6.56
C PRO A 345 21.00 -27.39 5.45
N ILE A 346 19.93 -26.63 5.18
CA ILE A 346 19.95 -25.61 4.13
C ILE A 346 20.84 -24.42 4.52
N ILE A 347 20.80 -24.03 5.80
CA ILE A 347 21.64 -22.95 6.34
C ILE A 347 23.10 -23.39 6.41
N GLN A 348 23.38 -24.64 6.76
CA GLN A 348 24.74 -25.18 6.74
C GLN A 348 25.33 -25.19 5.33
N LYS A 349 24.55 -25.59 4.32
CA LYS A 349 24.98 -25.53 2.91
C LYS A 349 25.19 -24.09 2.44
N LEU A 350 24.31 -23.16 2.84
CA LEU A 350 24.49 -21.75 2.52
C LEU A 350 25.70 -21.13 3.23
N LYS A 351 25.97 -21.49 4.49
CA LYS A 351 27.19 -21.12 5.21
C LYS A 351 28.45 -21.69 4.54
N ALA A 352 28.41 -22.95 4.11
CA ALA A 352 29.52 -23.58 3.39
C ALA A 352 29.81 -22.89 2.04
N PHE A 353 28.76 -22.45 1.34
CA PHE A 353 28.90 -21.59 0.16
C PHE A 353 29.50 -20.22 0.53
N ASN A 354 28.96 -19.56 1.56
CA ASN A 354 29.43 -18.25 2.01
C ASN A 354 30.90 -18.28 2.47
N ALA A 355 31.38 -19.40 3.02
CA ALA A 355 32.77 -19.58 3.43
C ALA A 355 33.77 -19.50 2.27
N LYS A 356 33.33 -19.63 1.00
CA LYS A 356 34.16 -19.37 -0.17
C LYS A 356 34.46 -17.87 -0.36
N TYR A 357 33.66 -16.99 0.25
CA TYR A 357 33.72 -15.54 0.13
C TYR A 357 33.73 -14.90 1.52
N ASP A 358 34.91 -14.80 2.13
CA ASP A 358 35.14 -14.29 3.50
C ASP A 358 34.64 -12.85 3.77
N HIS A 359 34.35 -12.08 2.72
CA HIS A 359 33.87 -10.71 2.76
C HIS A 359 32.35 -10.60 2.58
N LEU A 360 31.67 -11.69 2.21
CA LEU A 360 30.30 -11.63 1.75
C LEU A 360 29.29 -11.70 2.91
N ASN A 361 28.31 -10.79 2.87
CA ASN A 361 27.15 -10.81 3.75
C ASN A 361 25.92 -11.22 2.93
N ILE A 362 25.38 -12.42 3.18
CA ILE A 362 24.16 -12.88 2.52
C ILE A 362 22.97 -12.54 3.40
N ILE A 363 22.05 -11.73 2.87
CA ILE A 363 20.77 -11.43 3.52
C ILE A 363 19.67 -12.19 2.78
N THR A 364 18.88 -12.97 3.52
CA THR A 364 17.84 -13.81 2.93
C THR A 364 16.55 -13.82 3.74
N GLY A 365 15.42 -13.86 3.04
CA GLY A 365 14.11 -14.06 3.64
C GLY A 365 13.83 -15.54 3.92
N LEU A 366 13.09 -15.82 4.99
CA LEU A 366 12.69 -17.17 5.37
C LEU A 366 11.33 -17.21 6.07
N SER A 367 10.65 -18.33 5.92
CA SER A 367 9.54 -18.72 6.81
C SER A 367 10.10 -19.60 7.92
N ALA A 368 9.92 -19.17 9.16
CA ALA A 368 10.40 -19.86 10.36
C ALA A 368 9.29 -20.10 11.37
N TYR A 369 9.58 -20.96 12.34
CA TYR A 369 8.71 -21.21 13.48
C TYR A 369 9.52 -21.31 14.78
N ILE A 370 8.86 -21.05 15.90
CA ILE A 370 9.33 -21.34 17.25
C ILE A 370 8.40 -22.36 17.89
N TYR A 371 8.96 -23.43 18.45
CA TYR A 371 8.22 -24.41 19.24
C TYR A 371 8.16 -24.00 20.71
N TYR A 372 6.99 -24.15 21.31
CA TYR A 372 6.79 -24.03 22.76
C TYR A 372 6.35 -25.37 23.33
N LYS A 373 6.94 -25.74 24.47
CA LYS A 373 6.57 -26.96 25.19
C LYS A 373 5.26 -26.76 25.94
N LYS A 374 4.59 -27.87 26.29
CA LYS A 374 3.38 -27.83 27.13
C LYS A 374 3.69 -27.12 28.46
N GLY A 375 2.92 -26.08 28.77
CA GLY A 375 3.06 -25.27 29.98
C GLY A 375 4.05 -24.10 29.87
N GLU A 376 4.78 -23.98 28.76
CA GLU A 376 5.59 -22.82 28.46
C GLU A 376 4.70 -21.62 28.11
N LYS A 377 5.06 -20.42 28.58
CA LYS A 377 4.34 -19.21 28.20
C LYS A 377 4.59 -18.93 26.73
N HIS A 378 3.52 -18.85 25.95
CA HIS A 378 3.56 -18.53 24.54
C HIS A 378 2.54 -17.42 24.22
N PRO A 379 2.70 -16.70 23.10
CA PRO A 379 1.70 -15.73 22.67
C PRO A 379 0.32 -16.38 22.46
N PRO A 380 -0.79 -15.62 22.57
CA PRO A 380 -2.14 -16.16 22.39
C PRO A 380 -2.45 -16.61 20.95
N HIS A 381 -1.56 -16.29 20.02
CA HIS A 381 -1.74 -16.41 18.58
C HIS A 381 -1.03 -17.65 17.98
N VAL A 382 -0.45 -18.51 18.83
CA VAL A 382 0.23 -19.73 18.36
C VAL A 382 -0.72 -20.77 17.76
N TYR A 383 -0.22 -21.50 16.79
CA TYR A 383 -0.87 -22.69 16.26
C TYR A 383 -0.81 -23.80 17.30
N THR A 384 -1.96 -24.44 17.56
CA THR A 384 -2.05 -25.57 18.48
C THR A 384 -2.35 -26.83 17.69
N TYR A 385 -1.43 -27.78 17.67
CA TYR A 385 -1.64 -29.09 17.09
C TYR A 385 -1.74 -30.14 18.19
N CYS A 386 -2.93 -30.72 18.37
CA CYS A 386 -3.16 -31.81 19.31
C CYS A 386 -3.42 -33.09 18.51
N GLY A 387 -2.38 -33.89 18.27
CA GLY A 387 -2.50 -35.13 17.50
C GLY A 387 -1.55 -36.23 18.00
N GLY A 388 -2.11 -37.42 18.26
CA GLY A 388 -1.37 -38.65 18.61
C GLY A 388 -1.86 -39.35 19.89
N LYS A 389 -1.50 -40.65 20.03
CA LYS A 389 -1.83 -41.54 21.17
C LYS A 389 -1.34 -41.04 22.56
N GLN A 390 -0.61 -39.92 22.62
CA GLN A 390 0.06 -39.41 23.82
C GLN A 390 -0.56 -38.13 24.44
N ASN A 391 -1.70 -37.64 23.97
CA ASN A 391 -2.39 -36.49 24.59
C ASN A 391 -1.48 -35.24 24.77
N SER A 392 -0.49 -35.08 23.88
CA SER A 392 0.43 -33.95 23.85
C SER A 392 -0.01 -32.96 22.77
N CYS A 393 -0.26 -31.72 23.17
CA CYS A 393 -0.42 -30.61 22.24
C CYS A 393 0.93 -29.93 22.04
N GLU A 394 1.27 -29.68 20.79
CA GLU A 394 2.42 -28.87 20.40
C GLU A 394 1.94 -27.48 20.01
N TYR A 395 2.71 -26.47 20.40
CA TYR A 395 2.42 -25.06 20.12
C TYR A 395 3.54 -24.51 19.26
N PHE A 396 3.21 -23.96 18.10
CA PHE A 396 4.20 -23.33 17.23
C PHE A 396 3.78 -21.92 16.81
N ASP A 397 4.74 -21.01 16.83
CA ASP A 397 4.60 -19.62 16.36
C ASP A 397 5.33 -19.47 15.04
N SER A 398 4.58 -19.34 13.94
CA SER A 398 5.15 -19.16 12.60
C SER A 398 5.35 -17.69 12.30
N HIS A 399 6.45 -17.33 11.64
CA HIS A 399 6.74 -15.95 11.26
C HIS A 399 7.54 -15.87 9.96
N ASN A 400 7.36 -14.74 9.28
CA ASN A 400 8.15 -14.34 8.12
C ASN A 400 9.34 -13.53 8.63
N ALA A 401 10.54 -13.84 8.17
CA ALA A 401 11.75 -13.31 8.75
C ALA A 401 12.86 -13.06 7.73
N ALA A 402 13.85 -12.30 8.14
CA ALA A 402 15.11 -12.10 7.44
C ALA A 402 16.27 -12.47 8.35
N ILE A 403 17.36 -12.94 7.77
CA ILE A 403 18.63 -13.18 8.45
C ILE A 403 19.79 -12.59 7.67
N GLN A 404 20.92 -12.39 8.36
CA GLN A 404 22.21 -12.14 7.74
C GLN A 404 23.18 -13.28 8.05
N LEU A 405 23.86 -13.80 7.02
CA LEU A 405 24.95 -14.75 7.16
C LEU A 405 26.25 -14.07 6.74
N ASN A 406 27.26 -14.16 7.60
CA ASN A 406 28.63 -13.75 7.30
C ASN A 406 29.62 -14.67 8.02
N THR A 407 30.89 -14.51 7.72
CA THR A 407 32.00 -15.25 8.33
C THR A 407 32.51 -14.62 9.63
N GLU A 408 32.10 -13.37 9.93
CA GLU A 408 32.60 -12.56 11.05
C GLU A 408 31.89 -12.88 12.37
N SER A 409 30.60 -13.22 12.32
CA SER A 409 29.77 -13.49 13.49
C SER A 409 29.47 -14.98 13.63
N GLN A 410 29.59 -15.50 14.85
CA GLN A 410 29.09 -16.84 15.17
C GLN A 410 27.56 -16.87 15.20
N SER A 411 26.92 -15.82 15.74
CA SER A 411 25.46 -15.71 15.78
C SER A 411 24.90 -15.21 14.46
N ILE A 412 23.70 -15.69 14.11
CA ILE A 412 22.95 -15.28 12.92
C ILE A 412 21.96 -14.18 13.34
N PRO A 413 22.16 -12.90 12.95
CA PRO A 413 21.17 -11.86 13.17
C PRO A 413 19.83 -12.25 12.57
N TYR A 414 18.75 -11.94 13.30
CA TYR A 414 17.42 -12.42 12.99
C TYR A 414 16.40 -11.29 13.15
N TYR A 415 15.57 -11.09 12.13
CA TYR A 415 14.51 -10.09 12.11
C TYR A 415 13.17 -10.73 11.70
N LYS A 416 12.11 -10.54 12.49
CA LYS A 416 10.74 -10.94 12.20
C LYS A 416 10.00 -9.78 11.53
N LYS A 417 9.24 -10.06 10.49
CA LYS A 417 8.30 -9.12 9.86
C LYS A 417 7.30 -8.64 10.91
N SER A 418 7.06 -7.33 10.99
CA SER A 418 6.09 -6.76 11.94
C SER A 418 4.89 -6.11 11.28
N LYS A 419 4.99 -5.69 10.01
CA LYS A 419 3.81 -5.28 9.23
C LYS A 419 3.33 -6.42 8.35
N LEU A 420 2.38 -7.17 8.88
CA LEU A 420 1.76 -8.31 8.22
C LEU A 420 0.68 -7.83 7.24
N VAL A 421 0.50 -8.59 6.16
CA VAL A 421 -0.59 -8.37 5.20
C VAL A 421 -1.92 -8.82 5.83
N PRO A 422 -2.89 -7.90 6.05
CA PRO A 422 -4.17 -8.26 6.66
C PRO A 422 -4.94 -9.28 5.83
N GLY A 423 -5.47 -10.31 6.50
CA GLY A 423 -6.23 -11.40 5.88
C GLY A 423 -5.38 -12.52 5.29
N ALA A 424 -4.12 -12.26 4.91
CA ALA A 424 -3.19 -13.27 4.40
C ALA A 424 -2.22 -13.77 5.49
N GLU A 425 -1.57 -12.84 6.21
CA GLU A 425 -0.56 -13.14 7.23
C GLU A 425 -1.06 -12.86 8.65
N SER A 426 -2.00 -11.92 8.81
CA SER A 426 -2.64 -11.62 10.10
C SER A 426 -4.15 -11.82 10.02
N MET A 427 -4.73 -12.33 11.11
CA MET A 427 -6.15 -12.26 11.35
C MET A 427 -6.43 -10.95 12.08
N PRO A 428 -7.15 -9.98 11.47
CA PRO A 428 -7.50 -8.74 12.16
C PRO A 428 -8.25 -9.05 13.46
N TYR A 429 -8.15 -8.19 14.48
CA TYR A 429 -8.78 -8.41 15.78
C TYR A 429 -10.31 -8.31 15.69
N ILE A 430 -10.93 -9.33 15.13
CA ILE A 430 -12.36 -9.60 15.14
C ILE A 430 -12.62 -10.62 16.26
N GLY A 431 -12.00 -10.37 17.42
CA GLY A 431 -11.64 -11.35 18.45
C GLY A 431 -12.76 -12.25 18.96
N ASN A 432 -14.03 -11.89 18.78
CA ASN A 432 -15.18 -12.65 19.27
C ASN A 432 -16.28 -12.95 18.23
N ILE A 433 -16.14 -12.58 16.96
CA ILE A 433 -17.20 -12.82 15.96
C ILE A 433 -16.88 -14.09 15.18
N SER A 434 -17.52 -15.19 15.56
CA SER A 434 -17.33 -16.54 14.98
C SER A 434 -17.48 -16.56 13.44
N PHE A 435 -18.37 -15.75 12.89
CA PHE A 435 -18.60 -15.64 11.44
C PHE A 435 -17.33 -15.21 10.66
N PHE A 436 -16.54 -14.29 11.19
CA PHE A 436 -15.33 -13.83 10.50
C PHE A 436 -14.19 -14.83 10.58
N LYS A 437 -14.15 -15.66 11.63
CA LYS A 437 -13.15 -16.75 11.75
C LYS A 437 -13.34 -17.78 10.65
N SER A 438 -14.57 -18.26 10.41
CA SER A 438 -14.82 -19.22 9.32
C SER A 438 -14.55 -18.59 7.96
N LEU A 439 -15.01 -17.35 7.74
CA LEU A 439 -14.79 -16.64 6.49
C LEU A 439 -13.29 -16.48 6.18
N ILE A 440 -12.45 -16.03 7.11
CA ILE A 440 -11.02 -15.81 6.84
C ILE A 440 -10.26 -17.14 6.61
N LEU A 441 -10.65 -18.22 7.30
CA LEU A 441 -10.05 -19.55 7.08
C LEU A 441 -10.40 -20.11 5.69
N ASP A 442 -11.65 -19.96 5.24
CA ASP A 442 -12.08 -20.35 3.90
C ASP A 442 -11.43 -19.50 2.79
N LEU A 443 -10.88 -18.34 3.15
CA LEU A 443 -10.20 -17.39 2.25
C LEU A 443 -8.70 -17.62 2.08
N GLY A 444 -8.17 -18.71 2.63
CA GLY A 444 -6.75 -19.04 2.58
C GLY A 444 -5.89 -18.31 3.61
N GLY A 445 -6.52 -17.63 4.58
CA GLY A 445 -5.83 -17.07 5.73
C GLY A 445 -5.18 -18.17 6.58
N ALA A 446 -4.03 -17.87 7.19
CA ALA A 446 -3.26 -18.87 7.92
C ALA A 446 -4.10 -19.50 9.06
N PRO A 447 -4.22 -20.85 9.14
CA PRO A 447 -5.13 -21.52 10.07
C PRO A 447 -4.61 -21.53 11.50
N GLY A 448 -4.80 -20.44 12.25
CA GLY A 448 -4.21 -20.19 13.57
C GLY A 448 -3.77 -18.74 13.60
N LEU A 449 -4.34 -17.98 14.54
CA LEU A 449 -4.39 -16.52 14.59
C LEU A 449 -3.01 -15.89 14.29
N SER A 450 -2.82 -15.24 13.15
CA SER A 450 -1.66 -14.35 12.84
C SER A 450 -0.22 -14.93 12.95
N LEU A 451 0.64 -14.55 12.01
CA LEU A 451 2.08 -14.77 12.15
C LEU A 451 2.67 -13.98 13.34
N GLY A 452 3.73 -14.52 13.94
CA GLY A 452 4.51 -13.83 14.96
C GLY A 452 5.21 -12.59 14.39
N THR A 453 5.31 -11.55 15.21
CA THR A 453 5.92 -10.26 14.86
C THR A 453 6.97 -9.86 15.91
N GLN A 454 7.63 -8.72 15.72
CA GLN A 454 8.46 -8.08 16.75
C GLN A 454 8.11 -6.59 16.91
N ASP A 455 8.31 -6.06 18.11
CA ASP A 455 7.93 -4.67 18.39
C ASP A 455 8.91 -3.65 17.78
N GLN A 456 10.21 -3.93 17.91
CA GLN A 456 11.29 -3.01 17.54
C GLN A 456 11.86 -3.35 16.17
N ARG A 457 12.39 -2.36 15.46
CA ARG A 457 13.09 -2.57 14.19
C ARG A 457 14.50 -3.04 14.53
N ALA A 458 15.07 -3.89 13.69
CA ALA A 458 16.45 -4.32 13.86
C ALA A 458 17.22 -4.08 12.57
N VAL A 459 18.48 -3.66 12.70
CA VAL A 459 19.40 -3.48 11.57
C VAL A 459 20.43 -4.59 11.57
N PHE A 460 20.84 -5.02 10.38
CA PHE A 460 21.94 -5.96 10.22
C PHE A 460 23.24 -5.18 10.04
N SER A 461 24.22 -5.49 10.88
CA SER A 461 25.53 -4.81 10.91
C SER A 461 26.60 -5.68 10.27
N SER A 462 27.53 -5.05 9.56
CA SER A 462 28.78 -5.66 9.10
C SER A 462 29.90 -4.62 9.11
N LYS A 463 31.15 -5.00 8.77
CA LYS A 463 32.24 -4.04 8.51
C LYS A 463 31.92 -3.03 7.40
N TYR A 464 30.99 -3.35 6.49
CA TYR A 464 30.58 -2.49 5.39
C TYR A 464 29.55 -1.45 5.80
N GLY A 465 28.73 -1.71 6.82
CA GLY A 465 27.74 -0.76 7.33
C GLY A 465 26.53 -1.44 7.94
N LYS A 466 25.53 -0.63 8.29
CA LYS A 466 24.25 -1.08 8.85
C LYS A 466 23.15 -0.99 7.81
N VAL A 467 22.38 -2.06 7.64
CA VAL A 467 21.28 -2.12 6.67
C VAL A 467 19.97 -2.53 7.35
N GLY A 468 18.86 -1.91 6.93
CA GLY A 468 17.52 -2.29 7.39
C GLY A 468 16.93 -3.39 6.50
N PRO A 469 16.57 -4.58 7.01
CA PRO A 469 15.98 -5.67 6.24
C PRO A 469 14.44 -5.56 6.18
N LEU A 470 13.91 -4.74 5.28
CA LEU A 470 12.47 -4.60 5.10
C LEU A 470 11.89 -5.81 4.37
N ILE A 471 10.80 -6.36 4.90
CA ILE A 471 10.12 -7.51 4.29
C ILE A 471 8.84 -7.04 3.61
N CYS A 472 8.86 -7.00 2.28
CA CYS A 472 7.69 -6.85 1.42
C CYS A 472 6.81 -5.64 1.83
N TYR A 473 5.62 -5.94 2.35
CA TYR A 473 4.58 -5.00 2.76
C TYR A 473 5.05 -3.95 3.77
N GLU A 474 6.13 -4.18 4.52
CA GLU A 474 6.69 -3.18 5.44
C GLU A 474 7.13 -1.88 4.74
N SER A 475 7.57 -1.97 3.49
CA SER A 475 8.09 -0.83 2.73
C SER A 475 7.04 0.25 2.43
N ILE A 476 5.74 -0.07 2.50
CA ILE A 476 4.67 0.90 2.21
C ILE A 476 4.36 1.83 3.40
N TYR A 477 4.88 1.55 4.61
CA TYR A 477 4.62 2.31 5.83
C TYR A 477 5.76 3.29 6.12
N GLY A 478 5.58 4.58 5.81
CA GLY A 478 6.64 5.62 5.93
C GLY A 478 7.25 5.75 7.32
N ASP A 479 6.42 6.00 8.32
CA ASP A 479 6.84 6.07 9.73
C ASP A 479 7.49 4.75 10.21
N TYR A 480 7.02 3.58 9.72
CA TYR A 480 7.61 2.28 10.08
C TYR A 480 9.02 2.12 9.53
N VAL A 481 9.23 2.49 8.26
CA VAL A 481 10.55 2.43 7.61
C VAL A 481 11.53 3.41 8.25
N THR A 482 11.03 4.58 8.62
CA THR A 482 11.80 5.62 9.32
C THR A 482 12.44 5.09 10.60
N ASP A 483 11.78 4.17 11.32
CA ASP A 483 12.34 3.61 12.55
C ASP A 483 13.59 2.73 12.31
N TYR A 484 13.72 2.05 11.16
CA TYR A 484 15.01 1.39 10.82
C TYR A 484 16.15 2.41 10.70
N VAL A 485 15.86 3.58 10.16
CA VAL A 485 16.85 4.65 9.98
C VAL A 485 17.22 5.28 11.32
N LYS A 486 16.25 5.41 12.25
CA LYS A 486 16.53 5.80 13.64
C LYS A 486 17.39 4.77 14.39
N GLU A 487 17.20 3.47 14.10
CA GLU A 487 18.07 2.39 14.59
C GLU A 487 19.44 2.33 13.88
N GLY A 488 19.70 3.27 12.96
CA GLY A 488 21.01 3.48 12.35
C GLY A 488 21.20 2.80 10.99
N ALA A 489 20.13 2.39 10.30
CA ALA A 489 20.24 1.88 8.94
C ALA A 489 20.81 2.96 8.00
N GLU A 490 21.89 2.62 7.30
CA GLU A 490 22.57 3.46 6.31
C GLU A 490 22.11 3.18 4.87
N ALA A 491 21.46 2.02 4.66
CA ALA A 491 20.71 1.66 3.46
C ALA A 491 19.53 0.75 3.84
N LEU A 492 18.55 0.64 2.93
CA LEU A 492 17.32 -0.12 3.13
C LEU A 492 17.25 -1.28 2.13
N PHE A 493 17.17 -2.52 2.60
CA PHE A 493 17.12 -3.70 1.76
C PHE A 493 15.72 -4.30 1.80
N VAL A 494 15.01 -4.23 0.69
CA VAL A 494 13.63 -4.70 0.56
C VAL A 494 13.63 -6.09 -0.08
N ILE A 495 13.27 -7.10 0.70
CA ILE A 495 13.07 -8.46 0.21
C ILE A 495 11.58 -8.72 0.02
N THR A 496 11.17 -9.19 -1.16
CA THR A 496 9.74 -9.25 -1.51
C THR A 496 9.40 -10.46 -2.38
N ASN A 497 8.11 -10.81 -2.40
CA ASN A 497 7.54 -11.74 -3.35
C ASN A 497 6.33 -11.11 -4.04
N ASP A 498 6.56 -10.40 -5.15
CA ASP A 498 5.51 -9.66 -5.85
C ASP A 498 4.77 -10.50 -6.91
N GLY A 499 5.14 -11.77 -7.09
CA GLY A 499 4.49 -12.69 -8.03
C GLY A 499 3.02 -12.96 -7.69
N TRP A 500 2.58 -12.67 -6.46
CA TRP A 500 1.19 -12.82 -6.01
C TRP A 500 0.18 -11.96 -6.79
N TRP A 501 0.63 -10.95 -7.53
CA TRP A 501 -0.25 -10.00 -8.21
C TRP A 501 -0.23 -10.14 -9.74
N ASP A 502 0.36 -11.21 -10.24
CA ASP A 502 0.64 -11.44 -11.67
C ASP A 502 1.47 -10.29 -12.29
N ASN A 503 1.64 -10.32 -13.61
CA ASN A 503 2.18 -9.19 -14.37
C ASN A 503 1.13 -8.06 -14.50
N SER A 504 0.80 -7.42 -13.37
CA SER A 504 -0.14 -6.30 -13.26
C SER A 504 0.57 -4.99 -12.86
N ILE A 505 -0.19 -3.94 -12.57
CA ILE A 505 0.39 -2.68 -12.04
C ILE A 505 0.80 -2.79 -10.57
N GLY A 506 0.36 -3.82 -9.83
CA GLY A 506 0.58 -3.93 -8.38
C GLY A 506 2.04 -4.00 -7.98
N HIS A 507 2.83 -4.87 -8.63
CA HIS A 507 4.27 -4.98 -8.34
C HIS A 507 5.04 -3.69 -8.69
N ARG A 508 4.56 -2.93 -9.70
CA ARG A 508 5.13 -1.62 -10.07
C ARG A 508 4.79 -0.55 -9.05
N GLN A 509 3.54 -0.50 -8.59
CA GLN A 509 3.13 0.38 -7.49
C GLN A 509 3.95 0.10 -6.22
N HIS A 510 4.13 -1.17 -5.85
CA HIS A 510 4.93 -1.56 -4.68
C HIS A 510 6.39 -1.11 -4.81
N LEU A 511 7.00 -1.28 -5.97
CA LEU A 511 8.35 -0.78 -6.27
C LEU A 511 8.43 0.75 -6.10
N TYR A 512 7.50 1.50 -6.67
CA TYR A 512 7.55 2.96 -6.59
C TYR A 512 7.34 3.48 -5.17
N LEU A 513 6.56 2.80 -4.32
CA LEU A 513 6.46 3.17 -2.91
C LEU A 513 7.81 3.12 -2.19
N SER A 514 8.71 2.23 -2.61
CA SER A 514 10.09 2.20 -2.09
C SER A 514 10.90 3.44 -2.52
N SER A 515 10.56 4.07 -3.65
CA SER A 515 11.17 5.33 -4.09
C SER A 515 10.84 6.48 -3.13
N LEU A 516 9.63 6.51 -2.59
CA LEU A 516 9.24 7.49 -1.57
C LEU A 516 10.02 7.29 -0.27
N ARG A 517 10.22 6.04 0.16
CA ARG A 517 11.04 5.71 1.34
C ARG A 517 12.48 6.19 1.19
N ALA A 518 13.05 6.06 -0.01
CA ALA A 518 14.38 6.53 -0.35
C ALA A 518 14.50 8.06 -0.19
N ILE A 519 13.51 8.82 -0.68
CA ILE A 519 13.46 10.29 -0.58
C ILE A 519 13.27 10.73 0.87
N GLU A 520 12.28 10.18 1.55
CA GLU A 520 11.91 10.52 2.92
C GLU A 520 13.09 10.39 3.89
N ASN A 521 13.98 9.42 3.67
CA ASN A 521 15.09 9.11 4.55
C ASN A 521 16.47 9.40 3.95
N ARG A 522 16.56 9.83 2.69
CA ARG A 522 17.82 9.96 1.93
C ARG A 522 18.68 8.70 2.00
N ARG A 523 18.06 7.53 1.81
CA ARG A 523 18.73 6.22 1.81
C ARG A 523 18.66 5.56 0.45
N TYR A 524 19.71 4.85 0.06
CA TYR A 524 19.60 3.90 -1.04
C TYR A 524 18.69 2.75 -0.64
N VAL A 525 17.90 2.26 -1.59
CA VAL A 525 17.10 1.05 -1.44
C VAL A 525 17.58 0.01 -2.43
N VAL A 526 17.89 -1.20 -1.93
CA VAL A 526 18.15 -2.37 -2.77
C VAL A 526 16.95 -3.29 -2.67
N ARG A 527 16.33 -3.64 -3.80
CA ARG A 527 15.12 -4.45 -3.84
C ARG A 527 15.41 -5.79 -4.51
N SER A 528 15.13 -6.88 -3.79
CA SER A 528 15.20 -8.25 -4.31
C SER A 528 13.82 -8.90 -4.30
N ALA A 529 13.26 -9.12 -5.48
CA ALA A 529 11.99 -9.79 -5.67
C ALA A 529 12.21 -11.27 -6.03
N ASN A 530 11.30 -12.15 -5.57
CA ASN A 530 11.28 -13.54 -6.03
C ASN A 530 10.86 -13.63 -7.51
N THR A 531 9.64 -13.15 -7.76
CA THR A 531 9.11 -12.77 -9.08
C THR A 531 8.60 -11.34 -8.90
N GLY A 532 8.76 -10.49 -9.91
CA GLY A 532 8.53 -9.05 -9.80
C GLY A 532 9.69 -8.27 -10.40
N ILE A 533 9.98 -7.10 -9.85
CA ILE A 533 11.09 -6.26 -10.27
C ILE A 533 12.09 -6.14 -9.13
N SER A 534 13.28 -6.68 -9.36
CA SER A 534 14.48 -6.39 -8.56
C SER A 534 15.15 -5.16 -9.13
N CYS A 535 15.64 -4.26 -8.28
CA CYS A 535 16.24 -3.00 -8.72
C CYS A 535 17.04 -2.32 -7.61
N PHE A 536 17.69 -1.22 -7.99
CA PHE A 536 18.33 -0.29 -7.08
C PHE A 536 17.61 1.05 -7.15
N ILE A 537 17.49 1.73 -6.02
CA ILE A 537 16.89 3.05 -5.92
C ILE A 537 17.84 3.96 -5.16
N ASN A 538 18.23 5.08 -5.78
CA ASN A 538 19.16 6.01 -5.14
C ASN A 538 18.46 6.87 -4.07
N SER A 539 19.22 7.66 -3.32
CA SER A 539 18.70 8.55 -2.26
C SER A 539 17.82 9.71 -2.74
N ARG A 540 17.67 9.92 -4.06
CA ARG A 540 16.68 10.81 -4.67
C ARG A 540 15.39 10.08 -5.07
N GLY A 541 15.34 8.75 -4.95
CA GLY A 541 14.20 7.94 -5.38
C GLY A 541 14.26 7.51 -6.86
N ASP A 542 15.38 7.73 -7.57
CA ASP A 542 15.49 7.26 -8.95
C ASP A 542 15.73 5.76 -8.98
N VAL A 543 14.90 5.04 -9.73
CA VAL A 543 15.02 3.59 -9.96
C VAL A 543 16.00 3.34 -11.10
N TYR A 544 16.96 2.44 -10.88
CA TYR A 544 17.95 2.02 -11.88
C TYR A 544 18.25 0.52 -11.76
N ARG A 545 18.82 -0.06 -12.83
CA ARG A 545 19.07 -1.51 -12.95
C ARG A 545 17.83 -2.37 -12.67
N ALA A 546 16.65 -1.92 -13.09
CA ALA A 546 15.43 -2.70 -12.91
C ALA A 546 15.43 -3.94 -13.81
N SER A 547 15.17 -5.11 -13.22
CA SER A 547 14.91 -6.35 -13.93
C SER A 547 13.54 -6.32 -14.61
N ASN A 548 13.31 -7.23 -15.55
CA ASN A 548 11.96 -7.52 -16.02
C ASN A 548 11.19 -8.34 -14.96
N TYR A 549 9.87 -8.33 -15.13
CA TYR A 549 8.98 -9.29 -14.48
C TYR A 549 9.19 -10.68 -15.09
N ASP A 550 9.15 -11.73 -14.27
CA ASP A 550 9.22 -13.14 -14.71
C ASP A 550 10.54 -13.53 -15.41
N GLU A 551 11.68 -13.08 -14.88
CA GLU A 551 13.00 -13.51 -15.35
C GLU A 551 13.92 -13.93 -14.20
N PRO A 552 14.68 -15.04 -14.31
CA PRO A 552 15.73 -15.37 -13.36
C PRO A 552 17.00 -14.56 -13.67
N ILE A 553 17.46 -13.75 -12.73
CA ILE A 553 18.61 -12.85 -12.94
C ILE A 553 19.31 -12.47 -11.63
N ALA A 554 20.59 -12.13 -11.72
CA ALA A 554 21.30 -11.42 -10.66
C ALA A 554 21.77 -10.05 -11.20
N ILE A 555 21.42 -8.98 -10.49
CA ILE A 555 21.79 -7.61 -10.83
C ILE A 555 22.72 -7.02 -9.77
N ARG A 556 23.77 -6.32 -10.20
CA ARG A 556 24.79 -5.77 -9.33
C ARG A 556 24.98 -4.29 -9.61
N ASP A 557 25.13 -3.50 -8.54
CA ASP A 557 25.52 -2.09 -8.65
C ASP A 557 26.12 -1.60 -7.32
N ASP A 558 26.74 -0.42 -7.38
CA ASP A 558 27.25 0.29 -6.22
C ASP A 558 26.12 1.10 -5.56
N ILE A 559 26.08 1.08 -4.23
CA ILE A 559 25.21 1.94 -3.43
C ILE A 559 26.05 2.79 -2.48
N TYR A 560 25.50 3.95 -2.11
CA TYR A 560 26.15 4.87 -1.17
C TYR A 560 25.41 4.84 0.15
N LEU A 561 26.12 4.44 1.21
CA LEU A 561 25.60 4.36 2.56
C LEU A 561 25.51 5.75 3.17
N ASN A 562 24.37 6.13 3.73
CA ASN A 562 24.15 7.47 4.31
C ASN A 562 23.72 7.37 5.77
N ASP A 563 24.34 8.13 6.66
CA ASP A 563 24.00 8.17 8.10
C ASP A 563 23.25 9.45 8.50
N LYS A 564 23.14 10.45 7.62
CA LYS A 564 22.45 11.71 7.91
C LYS A 564 20.96 11.50 8.10
N THR A 565 20.35 12.27 9.00
CA THR A 565 18.91 12.22 9.27
C THR A 565 18.18 13.37 8.58
N THR A 566 17.08 13.05 7.89
CA THR A 566 16.20 14.08 7.32
C THR A 566 15.32 14.70 8.41
N PHE A 567 14.64 15.79 8.07
CA PHE A 567 13.64 16.37 8.96
C PHE A 567 12.49 15.38 9.22
N TYR A 568 12.03 14.70 8.18
CA TYR A 568 11.00 13.68 8.28
C TYR A 568 11.44 12.52 9.20
N THR A 569 12.65 12.00 9.04
CA THR A 569 13.18 10.95 9.91
C THR A 569 13.17 11.37 11.38
N ARG A 570 13.47 12.65 11.66
CA ARG A 570 13.57 13.18 13.02
C ARG A 570 12.20 13.39 13.69
N TYR A 571 11.22 13.91 12.96
CA TYR A 571 9.96 14.36 13.56
C TYR A 571 8.75 13.47 13.22
N GLY A 572 8.85 12.64 12.17
CA GLY A 572 7.79 11.80 11.62
C GLY A 572 6.65 12.60 11.00
N ASP A 573 5.47 11.98 10.93
CA ASP A 573 4.26 12.53 10.30
C ASP A 573 3.58 13.68 11.09
N LEU A 574 4.24 14.84 11.22
CA LEU A 574 3.71 16.02 11.92
C LEU A 574 2.38 16.53 11.35
N ILE A 575 2.28 16.62 10.02
CA ILE A 575 1.05 17.06 9.33
C ILE A 575 -0.12 16.16 9.71
N GLY A 576 0.15 14.86 9.80
CA GLY A 576 -0.85 13.89 10.20
C GLY A 576 -1.33 14.10 11.64
N ARG A 577 -0.39 14.27 12.58
CA ARG A 577 -0.72 14.53 14.00
C ARG A 577 -1.55 15.80 14.19
N VAL A 578 -1.21 16.88 13.48
CA VAL A 578 -1.99 18.13 13.49
C VAL A 578 -3.40 17.89 12.95
N SER A 579 -3.53 17.11 11.89
CA SER A 579 -4.83 16.78 11.30
C SER A 579 -5.75 16.01 12.25
N ILE A 580 -5.20 15.10 13.06
CA ILE A 580 -5.96 14.40 14.11
C ILE A 580 -6.53 15.40 15.13
N LEU A 581 -5.70 16.33 15.61
CA LEU A 581 -6.13 17.35 16.58
C LEU A 581 -7.23 18.26 16.01
N VAL A 582 -7.07 18.72 14.77
CA VAL A 582 -8.07 19.55 14.07
C VAL A 582 -9.38 18.78 13.86
N SER A 583 -9.30 17.50 13.47
CA SER A 583 -10.46 16.64 13.32
C SER A 583 -11.25 16.49 14.62
N ILE A 584 -10.56 16.23 15.74
CA ILE A 584 -11.19 16.14 17.06
C ILE A 584 -11.84 17.47 17.43
N TRP A 585 -11.14 18.59 17.25
CA TRP A 585 -11.65 19.92 17.55
C TRP A 585 -12.94 20.25 16.76
N LEU A 586 -12.98 19.94 15.46
CA LEU A 586 -14.17 20.17 14.63
C LEU A 586 -15.34 19.28 15.04
N LEU A 587 -15.11 18.01 15.35
CA LEU A 587 -16.15 17.09 15.80
C LEU A 587 -16.75 17.53 17.15
N VAL A 588 -15.91 17.93 18.11
CA VAL A 588 -16.36 18.47 19.40
C VAL A 588 -17.14 19.78 19.21
N SER A 589 -16.65 20.69 18.36
CA SER A 589 -17.34 21.95 18.06
C SER A 589 -18.72 21.71 17.42
N MET A 590 -18.81 20.73 16.53
CA MET A 590 -20.08 20.34 15.90
C MET A 590 -21.08 19.77 16.91
N LEU A 591 -20.61 18.91 17.83
CA LEU A 591 -21.45 18.38 18.92
C LEU A 591 -21.94 19.50 19.84
N SER A 592 -21.06 20.43 20.22
CA SER A 592 -21.40 21.57 21.06
C SER A 592 -22.48 22.47 20.42
N ASN A 593 -22.34 22.80 19.14
CA ASN A 593 -23.35 23.57 18.41
C ASN A 593 -24.69 22.81 18.30
N GLY A 594 -24.65 21.49 18.12
CA GLY A 594 -25.84 20.65 18.06
C GLY A 594 -26.60 20.55 19.40
N LEU A 595 -25.90 20.68 20.53
CA LEU A 595 -26.52 20.74 21.86
C LEU A 595 -27.15 22.11 22.12
N ARG A 596 -26.43 23.20 21.82
CA ARG A 596 -26.94 24.57 21.99
C ARG A 596 -28.16 24.86 21.12
N GLY A 597 -28.19 24.35 19.89
CA GLY A 597 -29.33 24.51 18.98
C GLY A 597 -30.58 23.67 19.33
N LYS A 598 -30.53 22.84 20.38
CA LYS A 598 -31.71 22.14 20.94
C LYS A 598 -32.29 22.84 22.17
N GLU A 599 -31.55 23.77 22.77
CA GLU A 599 -31.97 24.57 23.92
C GLU A 599 -32.67 25.89 23.51
N GLN A 600 -32.62 26.23 22.22
CA GLN A 600 -33.38 27.29 21.56
C GLN A 600 -34.48 26.69 20.69
#